data_AF-A0A7G8HE05-F1
#
_entry.id   AF-A0A7G8HE05-F1
#
_cell.length_a   1.000
_cell.length_b   1.000
_cell.length_c   1.000
_cell.angle_alpha   90.00
_cell.angle_beta   90.00
_cell.angle_gamma   90.00
#
_symmetry.space_group_name_H-M   'P 1'
#
loop_
_entity.id
_entity.type
_entity.pdbx_description
1 polymer ?
#
loop_
_entity_poly.entity_id
_entity_poly.type
_entity_poly.pdbx_seq_one_letter_code
_entity_poly.pdbx_strand_id
1 'polypeptide(L)'
;MPRYALLRHTGAPDDPNGCHIDLLLEDGDTCRTWRLATVPQLNEEAQPAVPLPPHRRVWLEPRRAAVSGNRGWAERIHAGSYSGDLPTATDADVTLELQGDLCGFLRITNGYCFLSNP
;
A
#
# COMPACT_ATOMS: atom_id res chain seq x y z
N MET A 1 11.02 -4.50 12.70
CA MET A 1 9.63 -4.09 12.42
C MET A 1 9.35 -4.39 10.95
N PRO A 2 8.18 -4.94 10.61
CA PRO A 2 7.77 -5.11 9.22
C PRO A 2 7.71 -3.75 8.50
N ARG A 3 7.92 -3.76 7.19
CA ARG A 3 7.98 -2.55 6.36
C ARG A 3 6.68 -2.29 5.62
N TYR A 4 6.48 -1.04 5.24
CA TYR A 4 5.51 -0.67 4.22
C TYR A 4 6.19 0.09 3.07
N ALA A 5 5.53 0.08 1.92
CA ALA A 5 5.86 0.96 0.80
C ALA A 5 4.58 1.40 0.09
N LEU A 6 4.61 2.62 -0.46
CA LEU A 6 3.62 3.06 -1.44
C LEU A 6 4.31 3.14 -2.80
N LEU A 7 3.76 2.43 -3.78
CA LEU A 7 4.25 2.43 -5.14
C LEU A 7 3.30 3.21 -6.02
N ARG A 8 3.81 4.22 -6.71
CA ARG A 8 3.11 4.81 -7.85
C ARG A 8 3.23 3.86 -9.03
N HIS A 9 2.11 3.30 -9.48
CA HIS A 9 2.04 2.44 -10.65
C HIS A 9 1.50 3.24 -11.83
N THR A 10 2.30 3.43 -12.87
CA THR A 10 1.92 4.13 -14.10
C THR A 10 1.91 3.20 -15.31
N GLY A 11 1.02 3.44 -16.27
CA GLY A 11 0.97 2.69 -17.54
C GLY A 11 0.47 1.26 -17.40
N ALA A 12 -0.33 0.97 -16.37
CA ALA A 12 -1.04 -0.28 -16.24
C ALA A 12 -2.21 -0.33 -17.26
N PRO A 13 -2.32 -1.37 -18.10
CA PRO A 13 -3.34 -1.43 -19.15
C PRO A 13 -4.77 -1.56 -18.61
N ASP A 14 -4.92 -2.03 -17.37
CA ASP A 14 -6.18 -2.20 -16.65
C ASP A 14 -6.56 -0.96 -15.81
N ASP A 15 -5.75 0.09 -15.82
CA ASP A 15 -6.01 1.32 -15.09
C ASP A 15 -6.55 2.41 -16.03
N PRO A 16 -7.86 2.73 -15.99
CA PRO A 16 -8.45 3.75 -16.86
C PRO A 16 -7.89 5.15 -16.60
N ASN A 17 -7.32 5.42 -15.42
CA ASN A 17 -6.67 6.69 -15.10
C ASN A 17 -5.18 6.69 -15.48
N GLY A 18 -4.63 5.52 -15.84
CA GLY A 18 -3.23 5.33 -16.19
C GLY A 18 -2.24 5.48 -15.03
N CYS A 19 -2.73 5.73 -13.81
CA CYS A 19 -1.93 5.88 -12.59
C CYS A 19 -2.75 5.59 -11.32
N HIS A 20 -2.20 4.75 -10.44
CA HIS A 20 -2.72 4.51 -9.08
C HIS A 20 -1.57 4.30 -8.08
N ILE A 21 -1.93 4.16 -6.80
CA ILE A 21 -0.99 3.86 -5.73
C ILE A 21 -1.23 2.44 -5.22
N ASP A 22 -0.18 1.62 -5.15
CA ASP A 22 -0.22 0.34 -4.44
C ASP A 22 0.38 0.52 -3.04
N LEU A 23 -0.42 0.26 -2.01
CA LEU A 23 0.05 0.14 -0.63
C LEU A 23 0.49 -1.30 -0.38
N LEU A 24 1.76 -1.50 -0.03
CA LEU A 24 2.32 -2.80 0.33
C LEU A 24 2.63 -2.83 1.84
N LEU A 25 2.12 -3.84 2.53
CA LEU A 25 2.43 -4.14 3.94
C LEU A 25 3.14 -5.49 4.01
N GLU A 26 4.37 -5.53 4.51
CA GLU A 26 5.20 -6.74 4.60
C GLU A 26 4.59 -7.80 5.52
N ASP A 27 4.20 -8.95 4.97
CA ASP A 27 3.53 -10.03 5.69
C ASP A 27 4.22 -11.38 5.39
N GLY A 28 5.16 -11.76 6.27
CA GLY A 28 5.98 -12.96 6.12
C GLY A 28 6.88 -12.92 4.89
N ASP A 29 6.58 -13.75 3.89
CA ASP A 29 7.33 -13.87 2.62
C ASP A 29 6.77 -13.01 1.49
N THR A 30 5.62 -12.38 1.70
CA THR A 30 4.92 -11.55 0.72
C THR A 30 4.57 -10.18 1.29
N CYS A 31 3.84 -9.38 0.53
CA CYS A 31 3.18 -8.19 1.02
C CYS A 31 1.68 -8.34 0.81
N ARG A 32 0.88 -8.01 1.82
CA ARG A 32 -0.54 -7.69 1.59
C ARG A 32 -0.63 -6.35 0.88
N THR A 33 -1.53 -6.26 -0.10
CA THR A 33 -1.53 -5.13 -1.03
C THR A 33 -2.94 -4.62 -1.29
N TRP A 34 -3.07 -3.30 -1.34
CA TRP A 34 -4.28 -2.59 -1.74
C TRP A 34 -3.96 -1.54 -2.80
N ARG A 35 -4.82 -1.45 -3.81
CA ARG A 35 -4.86 -0.33 -4.75
C ARG A 35 -5.61 0.82 -4.08
N LEU A 36 -4.99 1.99 -4.07
CA LEU A 36 -5.49 3.27 -3.60
C LEU A 36 -5.52 4.26 -4.77
N ALA A 37 -6.41 5.26 -4.69
CA ALA A 37 -6.47 6.31 -5.70
C ALA A 37 -5.32 7.31 -5.51
N THR A 38 -5.00 7.65 -4.27
CA THR A 38 -3.99 8.65 -3.90
C THR A 38 -3.20 8.19 -2.68
N VAL A 39 -2.10 8.88 -2.36
CA VAL A 39 -1.38 8.70 -1.09
C VAL A 39 -2.31 9.10 0.06
N PRO A 40 -2.55 8.25 1.07
CA PRO A 40 -3.31 8.64 2.26
C PRO A 40 -2.69 9.85 2.94
N GLN A 41 -3.46 10.91 3.08
CA GLN A 41 -3.07 12.12 3.80
C GLN A 41 -3.58 12.07 5.25
N LEU A 42 -2.83 12.70 6.14
CA LEU A 42 -3.11 12.66 7.58
C LEU A 42 -4.41 13.41 7.92
N ASN A 43 -5.35 12.71 8.54
CA ASN A 43 -6.70 13.19 8.93
C ASN A 43 -7.57 13.68 7.76
N GLU A 44 -7.28 13.25 6.53
CA GLU A 44 -8.18 13.47 5.39
C GLU A 44 -9.27 12.39 5.31
N GLU A 45 -10.21 12.60 4.39
CA GLU A 45 -11.31 11.67 4.14
C GLU A 45 -10.81 10.28 3.77
N ALA A 46 -11.55 9.26 4.20
CA ALA A 46 -11.26 7.88 3.84
C ALA A 46 -11.42 7.68 2.33
N GLN A 47 -10.49 6.95 1.71
CA GLN A 47 -10.54 6.61 0.30
C GLN A 47 -10.77 5.11 0.09
N PRO A 48 -11.34 4.68 -1.05
CA PRO A 48 -11.44 3.26 -1.37
C PRO A 48 -10.08 2.55 -1.34
N ALA A 49 -10.06 1.35 -0.79
CA ALA A 49 -8.90 0.47 -0.71
C ALA A 49 -9.27 -0.89 -1.29
N VAL A 50 -8.87 -1.11 -2.54
CA VAL A 50 -9.24 -2.33 -3.27
C VAL A 50 -8.16 -3.39 -3.05
N PRO A 51 -8.46 -4.55 -2.44
CA PRO A 51 -7.46 -5.58 -2.20
C PRO A 51 -6.91 -6.12 -3.53
N LEU A 52 -5.60 -6.31 -3.58
CA LEU A 52 -4.87 -6.91 -4.69
C LEU A 52 -4.24 -8.25 -4.28
N PRO A 53 -3.88 -9.12 -5.24
CA PRO A 53 -3.09 -10.30 -4.94
C PRO A 53 -1.80 -9.95 -4.18
N PRO A 54 -1.30 -10.85 -3.29
CA PRO A 54 -0.08 -10.61 -2.56
C PRO A 54 1.11 -10.29 -3.46
N HIS A 55 1.85 -9.24 -3.13
CA HIS A 55 3.04 -8.83 -3.87
C HIS A 55 4.30 -9.49 -3.31
N ARG A 56 5.31 -9.67 -4.17
CA ARG A 56 6.63 -10.12 -3.73
C ARG A 56 7.30 -9.02 -2.91
N ARG A 57 7.94 -9.38 -1.79
CA ARG A 57 8.69 -8.46 -0.93
C ARG A 57 9.78 -7.67 -1.64
N VAL A 58 10.30 -8.20 -2.75
CA VAL A 58 11.26 -7.47 -3.59
C VAL A 58 10.74 -6.08 -3.97
N TRP A 59 9.42 -5.89 -4.12
CA TRP A 59 8.84 -4.58 -4.47
C TRP A 59 8.92 -3.53 -3.36
N LEU A 60 9.25 -3.93 -2.13
CA LEU A 60 9.55 -3.00 -1.06
C LEU A 60 10.87 -2.25 -1.29
N GLU A 61 11.73 -2.67 -2.23
CA GLU A 61 13.12 -2.19 -2.40
C GLU A 61 13.40 -1.27 -3.60
N PRO A 62 12.91 -1.55 -4.82
CA PRO A 62 13.19 -0.73 -6.00
C PRO A 62 12.75 0.70 -5.80
N ARG A 63 13.60 1.64 -6.19
CA ARG A 63 13.15 3.03 -6.38
C ARG A 63 12.20 3.12 -7.58
N ARG A 64 12.54 2.49 -8.71
CA ARG A 64 11.71 2.39 -9.90
C ARG A 64 12.06 1.14 -10.69
N ALA A 65 11.06 0.39 -11.15
CA ALA A 65 11.27 -0.79 -12.00
C ALA A 65 10.09 -1.03 -12.94
N ALA A 66 10.37 -1.65 -14.10
CA ALA A 66 9.33 -2.05 -15.04
C ALA A 66 8.53 -3.24 -14.47
N VAL A 67 7.21 -3.19 -14.62
CA VAL A 67 6.32 -4.28 -14.27
C VAL A 67 6.28 -5.28 -15.43
N SER A 68 6.44 -6.57 -15.11
CA SER A 68 6.51 -7.64 -16.12
C SER A 68 5.27 -7.66 -17.02
N GLY A 69 5.44 -8.13 -18.26
CA GLY A 69 4.33 -8.27 -19.22
C GLY A 69 3.85 -6.94 -19.82
N ASN A 70 4.74 -5.94 -19.91
CA ASN A 70 4.43 -4.61 -20.45
C ASN A 70 3.27 -3.91 -19.71
N ARG A 71 3.23 -4.09 -18.38
CA ARG A 71 2.19 -3.52 -17.51
C ARG A 71 2.62 -2.21 -16.85
N GLY A 72 3.51 -1.46 -17.50
CA GLY A 72 3.96 -0.15 -17.02
C GLY A 72 5.10 -0.20 -16.00
N TRP A 73 5.14 0.77 -15.10
CA TRP A 73 6.25 1.03 -14.16
C TRP A 73 5.73 1.21 -12.74
N ALA A 74 6.44 0.61 -11.79
CA ALA A 74 6.22 0.86 -10.36
C ALA A 74 7.39 1.69 -9.82
N GLU A 75 7.07 2.75 -9.08
CA GLU A 75 8.03 3.63 -8.43
C GLU A 75 7.67 3.81 -6.96
N ARG A 76 8.61 3.52 -6.07
CA ARG A 76 8.40 3.70 -4.64
C ARG A 76 8.48 5.18 -4.29
N ILE A 77 7.36 5.72 -3.84
CA ILE A 77 7.20 7.14 -3.50
C ILE A 77 7.22 7.39 -1.98
N HIS A 78 6.84 6.40 -1.18
CA HIS A 78 6.95 6.44 0.28
C HIS A 78 7.37 5.09 0.83
N ALA A 79 8.06 5.09 1.96
CA ALA A 79 8.47 3.88 2.67
C ALA A 79 8.58 4.12 4.18
N GLY A 80 8.53 3.02 4.93
CA GLY A 80 8.78 3.06 6.36
C GLY A 80 8.58 1.69 7.01
N SER A 81 8.33 1.72 8.30
CA SER A 81 7.98 0.56 9.11
C SER A 81 6.60 0.73 9.73
N TYR A 82 6.04 -0.36 10.22
CA TYR A 82 4.83 -0.30 11.02
C TYR A 82 4.91 -1.15 12.29
N SER A 83 4.05 -0.82 13.26
CA SER A 83 3.78 -1.59 14.47
C SER A 83 2.30 -2.04 14.47
N GLY A 84 2.02 -3.14 15.19
CA GLY A 84 0.71 -3.80 15.21
C GLY A 84 0.70 -5.12 14.43
N ASP A 85 -0.41 -5.85 14.55
CA ASP A 85 -0.59 -7.16 13.95
C ASP A 85 -1.52 -7.08 12.74
N LEU A 86 -1.07 -7.66 11.63
CA LEU A 86 -1.95 -7.91 10.52
C LEU A 86 -2.83 -9.13 10.83
N PRO A 87 -4.17 -9.03 10.74
CA PRO A 87 -5.06 -10.15 11.05
C PRO A 87 -4.84 -11.33 10.11
N THR A 88 -5.06 -12.57 10.55
CA THR A 88 -4.89 -13.75 9.68
C THR A 88 -5.90 -13.77 8.53
N ALA A 89 -7.13 -13.32 8.79
CA ALA A 89 -8.16 -13.19 7.76
C ALA A 89 -7.83 -12.01 6.83
N THR A 90 -7.88 -12.24 5.52
CA THR A 90 -7.47 -11.25 4.50
C THR A 90 -8.49 -10.14 4.27
N ASP A 91 -9.73 -10.35 4.71
CA ASP A 91 -10.86 -9.44 4.64
C ASP A 91 -11.15 -8.73 5.97
N ALA A 92 -10.38 -9.02 7.03
CA ALA A 92 -10.53 -8.37 8.32
C ALA A 92 -9.94 -6.96 8.33
N ASP A 93 -10.48 -6.14 9.24
CA ASP A 93 -10.02 -4.77 9.48
C ASP A 93 -8.55 -4.74 9.90
N VAL A 94 -7.80 -3.83 9.29
CA VAL A 94 -6.38 -3.60 9.59
C VAL A 94 -6.25 -2.29 10.36
N THR A 95 -5.52 -2.31 11.47
CA THR A 95 -5.10 -1.10 12.19
C THR A 95 -3.63 -1.23 12.53
N LEU A 96 -2.80 -0.34 11.99
CA LEU A 96 -1.36 -0.33 12.19
C LEU A 96 -0.89 1.09 12.48
N GLU A 97 0.16 1.22 13.28
CA GLU A 97 0.87 2.48 13.42
C GLU A 97 2.00 2.52 12.39
N LEU A 98 2.05 3.56 11.55
CA LEU A 98 3.11 3.77 10.57
C LEU A 98 4.17 4.71 11.14
N GLN A 99 5.44 4.44 10.80
CA GLN A 99 6.57 5.34 11.02
C GLN A 99 7.44 5.43 9.76
N GLY A 100 7.91 6.63 9.42
CA GLY A 100 8.70 6.87 8.21
C GLY A 100 8.14 8.04 7.41
N ASP A 101 8.05 7.87 6.08
CA ASP A 101 7.52 8.92 5.21
C ASP A 101 6.03 9.23 5.47
N LEU A 102 5.25 8.21 5.85
CA LEU A 102 3.95 8.32 6.47
C LEU A 102 4.08 8.00 7.97
N CYS A 103 3.41 8.80 8.80
CA CYS A 103 3.36 8.63 10.25
C CYS A 103 1.90 8.77 10.74
N GLY A 104 1.48 7.89 11.66
CA GLY A 104 0.11 7.88 12.21
C GLY A 104 -0.53 6.50 12.21
N PHE A 105 -1.81 6.41 12.56
CA PHE A 105 -2.57 5.16 12.46
C PHE A 105 -3.18 4.99 11.07
N LEU A 106 -2.69 3.99 10.34
CA LEU A 106 -3.32 3.49 9.14
C LEU A 106 -4.45 2.53 9.51
N ARG A 107 -5.65 2.78 9.01
CA ARG A 107 -6.79 1.88 9.16
C ARG A 107 -7.38 1.52 7.81
N ILE A 108 -7.60 0.23 7.60
CA ILE A 108 -8.33 -0.30 6.44
C ILE A 108 -9.53 -1.06 6.98
N THR A 109 -10.74 -0.54 6.76
CA THR A 109 -11.99 -1.11 7.27
C THR A 109 -13.10 -0.91 6.25
N ASN A 110 -13.97 -1.90 6.07
CA ASN A 110 -15.10 -1.85 5.14
C ASN A 110 -14.71 -1.44 3.70
N GLY A 111 -13.49 -1.79 3.25
CA GLY A 111 -12.98 -1.44 1.92
C GLY A 111 -12.49 0.01 1.77
N TYR A 112 -12.28 0.73 2.87
CA TYR A 112 -11.75 2.09 2.89
C TYR A 112 -10.47 2.19 3.71
N CYS A 113 -9.52 3.00 3.23
CA CYS A 113 -8.27 3.34 3.88
C CYS A 113 -8.30 4.78 4.39
N PHE A 114 -7.84 5.00 5.62
CA PHE A 114 -7.61 6.33 6.17
C PHE A 114 -6.39 6.36 7.08
N LEU A 115 -5.75 7.53 7.17
CA LEU A 115 -4.60 7.78 8.03
C LEU A 115 -5.00 8.83 9.07
N SER A 116 -4.84 8.54 10.36
CA SER A 116 -5.11 9.50 11.44
C SER A 116 -3.89 9.76 12.29
N ASN A 117 -3.94 10.79 13.14
CA ASN A 117 -2.94 10.98 14.20
C ASN A 117 -2.76 9.71 15.05
N PRO A 118 -1.56 9.49 15.62
CA PRO A 118 -1.32 8.47 16.66
C PRO A 118 -2.14 8.70 17.94
#